data_AF-A0AAD6AZF5-F1
#
_entry.id   AF-A0AAD6AZF5-F1
#
_cell.length_a   1.000
_cell.length_b   1.000
_cell.length_c   1.000
_cell.angle_alpha   90.00
_cell.angle_beta   90.00
_cell.angle_gamma   90.00
#
_symmetry.space_group_name_H-M   'P 1'
#
loop_
_entity.id
_entity.type
_entity.pdbx_description
1 polymer ?
#
loop_
_entity_poly.entity_id
_entity_poly.type
_entity_poly.pdbx_seq_one_letter_code
_entity_poly.pdbx_strand_id
1 'polypeptide(L)' 'MVLDGIGEEPGETWDQTEEKVKDILVDKLKLQRGIEIERAHHTGKPAANNTRPRPIVLKFLSLRSKKT' A
#
# COMPACT_ATOMS: atom_id res chain seq x y z
N MET A 1 -5.63 0.82 7.53
CA MET A 1 -5.39 2.14 6.91
C MET A 1 -5.82 2.08 5.45
N VAL A 2 -6.26 3.19 4.86
CA VAL A 2 -6.57 3.27 3.43
C VAL A 2 -5.59 4.25 2.78
N LEU A 3 -5.04 3.86 1.62
CA LEU A 3 -4.15 4.69 0.82
C LEU A 3 -4.82 5.01 -0.51
N ASP A 4 -4.85 6.28 -0.88
CA ASP A 4 -5.37 6.76 -2.17
C ASP A 4 -4.22 7.23 -3.07
N GLY A 5 -4.46 7.17 -4.39
CA GLY A 5 -3.55 7.77 -5.38
C GLY A 5 -2.32 6.94 -5.75
N ILE A 6 -2.24 5.68 -5.31
CA ILE A 6 -1.22 4.73 -5.79
C ILE A 6 -1.75 4.08 -7.07
N GLY A 7 -0.99 4.18 -8.16
CA GLY A 7 -1.36 3.65 -9.47
C GLY A 7 -1.41 2.13 -9.50
N GLU A 8 -2.46 1.60 -10.12
CA GLU A 8 -2.69 0.18 -10.37
C GLU A 8 -2.19 -0.18 -11.77
N GLU A 9 -1.54 -1.34 -11.89
CA GLU A 9 -1.12 -1.90 -13.18
C GLU A 9 -2.05 -3.04 -13.63
N PRO A 10 -2.32 -3.19 -14.95
CA PRO A 10 -3.10 -4.30 -15.44
C PRO A 10 -2.47 -5.65 -15.07
N GLY A 11 -3.18 -6.47 -14.32
CA GLY A 11 -2.68 -7.78 -13.86
C GLY A 11 -1.79 -7.72 -12.61
N GLU A 12 -1.73 -6.58 -11.92
CA GLU A 12 -1.00 -6.45 -10.66
C GLU A 12 -1.50 -7.43 -9.59
N THR A 13 -0.58 -8.20 -9.03
CA THR A 13 -0.86 -9.14 -7.95
C THR A 13 -0.85 -8.44 -6.59
N TRP A 14 -1.38 -9.09 -5.56
CA TRP A 14 -1.34 -8.56 -4.20
C TRP A 14 0.09 -8.41 -3.69
N ASP A 15 0.96 -9.38 -3.99
CA ASP A 15 2.37 -9.32 -3.60
C ASP A 15 3.09 -8.11 -4.20
N GLN A 16 2.82 -7.81 -5.48
CA GLN A 16 3.36 -6.62 -6.16
C GLN A 16 2.81 -5.32 -5.54
N THR A 17 1.51 -5.30 -5.20
CA THR A 17 0.90 -4.17 -4.50
C THR A 17 1.55 -3.94 -3.13
N GLU A 18 1.85 -5.01 -2.40
CA GLU A 18 2.54 -4.95 -1.11
C GLU A 18 3.94 -4.41 -1.21
N GLU A 19 4.73 -4.88 -2.18
CA GLU A 19 6.09 -4.39 -2.44
C GLU A 19 6.08 -2.90 -2.79
N LYS A 20 5.19 -2.48 -3.71
CA LYS A 20 5.00 -1.08 -4.09
C LYS A 20 4.65 -0.19 -2.89
N VAL A 21 3.79 -0.67 -1.99
CA VAL A 21 3.44 0.07 -0.77
C VAL A 21 4.64 0.14 0.19
N LYS A 22 5.43 -0.93 0.36
CA LYS A 22 6.64 -0.91 1.19
C LYS A 22 7.62 0.14 0.67
N ASP A 23 7.88 0.15 -0.63
CA ASP A 23 8.80 1.11 -1.25
C ASP A 23 8.36 2.55 -1.04
N ILE A 24 7.06 2.84 -1.18
CA ILE A 24 6.51 4.18 -0.94
C ILE A 24 6.67 4.59 0.53
N LEU A 25 6.43 3.67 1.48
CA LEU A 25 6.58 3.98 2.91
C LEU A 25 8.06 4.22 3.28
N VAL A 26 8.99 3.46 2.70
CA VAL A 26 10.42 3.65 2.91
C VAL A 26 10.88 4.96 2.27
N ASP A 27 10.48 5.24 1.04
CA ASP A 27 10.94 6.42 0.32
C ASP A 27 10.33 7.72 0.87
N LYS A 28 9.00 7.77 1.03
CA LYS A 28 8.31 9.01 1.43
C LYS A 28 8.34 9.26 2.93
N LEU A 29 8.24 8.22 3.74
CA LEU A 29 8.17 8.37 5.20
C LEU A 29 9.49 8.03 5.90
N LYS A 30 10.53 7.62 5.15
CA LYS A 30 11.86 7.25 5.68
C LYS A 30 11.80 6.22 6.81
N LEU A 31 10.79 5.36 6.77
CA LEU A 31 10.57 4.29 7.76
C LEU A 31 11.50 3.12 7.45
N GLN A 32 12.77 3.23 7.80
CA GLN A 32 13.81 2.29 7.37
C GLN A 32 13.78 0.94 8.09
N ARG A 33 13.15 0.82 9.28
CA ARG A 33 13.14 -0.45 10.06
C ARG A 33 11.85 -0.62 10.85
N GLY A 34 11.21 -1.78 10.71
CA GLY A 34 10.12 -2.23 11.57
C GLY A 34 8.70 -2.15 11.00
N ILE A 35 8.53 -1.87 9.69
CA ILE A 35 7.21 -2.00 9.06
C ILE A 35 7.03 -3.46 8.62
N GLU A 36 6.18 -4.18 9.35
CA GLU A 36 5.66 -5.46 8.90
C GLU A 36 4.26 -5.21 8.33
N ILE A 37 4.08 -5.47 7.03
CA ILE A 37 2.78 -5.42 6.36
C ILE A 37 2.17 -6.81 6.44
N GLU A 38 0.95 -6.91 6.96
CA GLU A 38 0.16 -8.15 6.95
C GLU A 38 -0.55 -8.34 5.62
N ARG A 39 -1.10 -7.25 5.05
CA ARG A 39 -1.70 -7.25 3.71
C ARG A 39 -1.75 -5.85 3.10
N ALA A 40 -1.57 -5.75 1.80
CA ALA A 40 -1.91 -4.56 1.01
C ALA A 40 -2.51 -4.96 -0.35
N HIS A 41 -3.71 -4.48 -0.66
CA HIS A 41 -4.33 -4.73 -1.96
C HIS A 41 -5.30 -3.62 -2.35
N HIS A 42 -5.44 -3.40 -3.65
CA HIS A 42 -6.49 -2.54 -4.20
C HIS A 42 -7.88 -3.09 -3.89
N THR A 43 -8.80 -2.23 -3.47
CA THR A 43 -10.18 -2.60 -3.13
C THR A 43 -11.21 -1.87 -4.00
N GLY A 44 -12.39 -2.47 -4.13
CA GLY A 44 -13.49 -1.94 -4.93
C GLY A 44 -13.39 -2.27 -6.41
N LYS A 45 -14.37 -1.77 -7.17
CA LYS A 45 -14.47 -1.95 -8.62
C LYS A 45 -13.54 -0.99 -9.35
N PRO A 46 -12.90 -1.40 -10.45
CA PRO A 46 -12.17 -0.49 -11.32
C PRO A 46 -13.08 0.66 -11.77
N ALA A 47 -12.54 1.88 -11.81
CA ALA A 47 -13.28 3.01 -12.35
C ALA A 47 -13.57 2.75 -13.84
N ALA A 48 -14.81 2.98 -14.28
CA ALA A 48 -15.25 2.69 -15.65
C ALA A 48 -14.40 3.41 -16.73
N ASN A 49 -13.75 4.51 -16.36
CA ASN A 49 -12.91 5.35 -17.20
C ASN A 49 -11.43 5.34 -16.79
N ASN A 50 -11.04 4.49 -15.84
CA ASN A 50 -9.68 4.39 -15.29
C ASN A 50 -9.07 5.73 -14.80
N THR A 51 -9.90 6.76 -14.54
CA THR A 51 -9.40 8.11 -14.20
C THR A 51 -8.90 8.21 -12.77
N ARG A 52 -9.24 7.26 -11.90
CA ARG A 52 -8.83 7.25 -10.51
C ARG A 52 -8.36 5.84 -10.12
N PRO A 53 -7.12 5.69 -9.61
CA PRO A 53 -6.67 4.42 -9.07
C PRO A 53 -7.56 3.97 -7.91
N ARG A 54 -7.76 2.65 -7.79
CA ARG A 54 -8.52 2.09 -6.68
C ARG A 54 -7.79 2.35 -5.36
N PRO A 55 -8.49 2.61 -4.25
CA PRO A 55 -7.85 2.73 -2.96
C PRO A 55 -7.20 1.40 -2.54
N ILE A 56 -6.07 1.46 -1.84
CA ILE A 56 -5.40 0.30 -1.25
C ILE A 56 -5.81 0.18 0.21
N VAL A 57 -6.27 -1.00 0.60
CA VAL A 57 -6.44 -1.37 2.01
C VAL A 57 -5.10 -1.90 2.52
N LEU A 58 -4.51 -1.20 3.49
CA LEU A 58 -3.26 -1.57 4.12
C LEU A 58 -3.49 -1.97 5.58
N LYS A 59 -2.95 -3.14 5.96
CA LYS A 59 -2.88 -3.61 7.35
C LYS A 59 -1.42 -3.90 7.72
N PHE A 60 -0.97 -3.30 8.82
CA PHE A 60 0.32 -3.62 9.42
C PHE A 60 0.16 -4.79 10.38
N LEU A 61 1.13 -5.71 10.40
CA LEU A 61 1.18 -6.85 11.32
C LEU A 61 1.46 -6.36 12.75
N SER A 62 2.33 -5.36 12.90
CA SER A 62 2.62 -4.70 14.17
C SER A 62 3.32 -3.36 13.91
N LEU A 63 2.64 -2.24 14.12
CA LEU A 63 3.29 -0.93 14.17
C LEU A 63 3.67 -0.63 15.62
N ARG A 64 4.71 -1.30 16.15
CA ARG A 64 5.25 -0.94 17.46
C ARG A 64 6.12 0.29 17.27
N SER A 65 5.51 1.48 17.29
CA SER A 65 6.25 2.74 17.37
C SER A 65 7.09 2.74 18.64
N LYS A 66 8.37 2.42 18.52
CA LYS A 66 9.35 2.68 19.57
C LYS A 66 9.53 4.20 19.57
N LYS A 67 8.77 4.90 20.42
CA LYS A 67 9.08 6.29 20.78
C LYS A 67 10.45 6.25 21.44
N THR A 68 11.46 6.75 20.75
CA THR A 68 12.77 7.05 21.35
C THR A 68 12.76 8.52 21.74
#